data_AF-A0A318K0X7-F1
#
_entry.id   AF-A0A318K0X7-F1
#
_cell.length_a   1.000
_cell.length_b   1.000
_cell.length_c   1.000
_cell.angle_alpha   90.00
_cell.angle_beta   90.00
_cell.angle_gamma   90.00
#
_symmetry.space_group_name_H-M   'P 1'
#
loop_
_entity.id
_entity.type
_entity.pdbx_description
1 polymer ?
#
loop_
_entity_poly.entity_id
_entity_poly.type
_entity_poly.pdbx_seq_one_letter_code
_entity_poly.pdbx_strand_id
1 'polypeptide(L)'
;MTPGIEPPGAIDVRVLGPVRWYVSGRPLAVGGPLTRVMLAVLVVNRRNALSPTRLANTIWDGDPPPSFRANLHNRIAELRAALQSAEVAATTTLRTDSSGNYCLDIRDEDCDLGRFERARTAAMAAFDIGDHERAAEYFLQAIAEWSGAALDGLPTSTFVEAFCAHMDEERQRTLEARVDLEIAAGRAAEVIGELRALTARHPLRETLWAQLITALYTVGRHGDALEACRALRGQLREQGMVPSDRLARLEQRILRHEPLPNPGRIRLARNVDTDGSTLLETLGHILLYVEDGRRFEVTRAGMTIGRSADNDIRLQDAKTSRHHAKVVVDGEVVRIEDRDSANGVYVNDRRVRGRASLVPGDRIRIGSLTLEVRRPLA
;
A
#
# COMPACT_ATOMS: atom_id res chain seq x y z
N MET A 1 5.77 -22.35 -22.47
CA MET A 1 4.83 -22.74 -21.40
C MET A 1 3.61 -23.36 -22.06
N THR A 2 3.51 -24.68 -22.04
CA THR A 2 2.25 -25.39 -22.29
C THR A 2 1.25 -24.88 -21.24
N PRO A 3 0.01 -24.50 -21.60
CA PRO A 3 -0.98 -24.15 -20.59
C PRO A 3 -1.21 -25.42 -19.77
N GLY A 4 -0.68 -25.45 -18.55
CA GLY A 4 -0.99 -26.49 -17.59
C GLY A 4 -2.51 -26.52 -17.47
N ILE A 5 -3.09 -27.70 -17.65
CA ILE A 5 -4.52 -27.91 -17.45
C ILE A 5 -4.78 -27.55 -15.98
N GLU A 6 -5.31 -26.36 -15.74
CA GLU A 6 -5.72 -25.95 -14.39
C GLU A 6 -6.75 -26.98 -13.90
N PRO A 7 -6.65 -27.41 -12.63
CA PRO A 7 -7.61 -28.37 -12.10
C PRO A 7 -9.03 -27.82 -12.24
N PRO A 8 -10.03 -28.68 -12.53
CA PRO A 8 -11.41 -28.24 -12.63
C PRO A 8 -11.84 -27.55 -11.33
N GLY A 9 -12.43 -26.36 -11.47
CA GLY A 9 -12.82 -25.51 -10.34
C GLY A 9 -11.69 -24.63 -9.76
N ALA A 10 -10.49 -24.62 -10.36
CA ALA A 10 -9.42 -23.70 -9.95
C ALA A 10 -9.89 -22.25 -10.07
N ILE A 11 -9.69 -21.46 -9.02
CA ILE A 11 -10.03 -20.05 -8.96
C ILE A 11 -8.74 -19.24 -9.09
N ASP A 12 -8.75 -18.20 -9.91
CA ASP A 12 -7.68 -17.20 -9.95
C ASP A 12 -8.27 -15.80 -10.02
N VAL A 13 -8.10 -15.02 -8.95
CA VAL A 13 -8.55 -13.63 -8.88
C VAL A 13 -7.35 -12.71 -9.03
N ARG A 14 -7.42 -11.77 -9.98
CA ARG A 14 -6.33 -10.85 -10.30
C ARG A 14 -6.68 -9.41 -9.97
N VAL A 15 -5.83 -8.75 -9.19
CA VAL A 15 -5.94 -7.34 -8.78
C VAL A 15 -4.64 -6.55 -8.98
N LEU A 16 -3.51 -7.20 -9.28
CA LEU A 16 -2.22 -6.58 -9.64
C LEU A 16 -2.15 -6.25 -11.14
N GLY A 17 -3.19 -5.57 -11.59
CA GLY A 17 -3.53 -5.36 -12.99
C GLY A 17 -5.01 -5.01 -13.10
N PRO A 18 -5.61 -5.16 -14.30
CA PRO A 18 -7.06 -5.09 -14.43
C PRO A 18 -7.75 -6.15 -13.57
N VAL A 19 -8.82 -5.76 -12.87
CA VAL A 19 -9.56 -6.70 -12.00
C VAL A 19 -10.22 -7.78 -12.83
N ARG A 20 -9.82 -9.03 -12.59
CA ARG A 20 -10.32 -10.21 -13.31
C ARG A 20 -10.53 -11.37 -12.34
N TRP A 21 -11.48 -12.23 -12.68
CA TRP A 21 -11.73 -13.48 -11.97
C TRP A 21 -11.76 -14.59 -13.02
N TYR A 22 -10.99 -15.64 -12.81
CA TYR A 22 -10.96 -16.82 -13.66
C TYR A 22 -11.44 -18.05 -12.88
N VAL A 23 -12.11 -18.95 -13.59
CA VAL A 23 -12.45 -20.29 -13.11
C VAL A 23 -11.99 -21.29 -14.17
N SER A 24 -11.11 -22.22 -13.80
CA SER A 24 -10.50 -23.20 -14.71
C SER A 24 -9.91 -22.53 -15.97
N GLY A 25 -9.17 -21.44 -15.77
CA GLY A 25 -8.57 -20.61 -16.82
C GLY A 25 -9.52 -19.74 -17.64
N ARG A 26 -10.85 -19.82 -17.42
CA ARG A 26 -11.85 -19.05 -18.17
C ARG A 26 -12.28 -17.79 -17.42
N PRO A 27 -12.35 -16.62 -18.09
CA PRO A 27 -12.76 -15.39 -17.43
C PRO A 27 -14.23 -15.46 -17.00
N LEU A 28 -14.47 -15.20 -15.72
CA LEU A 28 -15.78 -15.05 -15.12
C LEU A 28 -16.25 -13.61 -15.33
N ALA A 29 -17.53 -13.43 -15.68
CA ALA A 29 -18.12 -12.12 -15.85
C ALA A 29 -18.30 -11.41 -14.49
N VAL A 30 -17.27 -10.69 -14.06
CA VAL A 30 -17.35 -9.77 -12.93
C VAL A 30 -18.02 -8.49 -13.45
N GLY A 31 -19.25 -8.22 -12.99
CA GLY A 31 -20.19 -7.23 -13.54
C GLY A 31 -19.69 -5.78 -13.67
N GLY A 32 -20.55 -4.81 -13.35
CA GLY A 32 -20.21 -3.39 -13.52
C GLY A 32 -19.02 -2.91 -12.67
N PRO A 33 -18.51 -1.68 -12.91
CA PRO A 33 -17.33 -1.14 -12.22
C PRO A 33 -17.39 -1.25 -10.70
N LEU A 34 -18.54 -0.96 -10.10
CA LEU A 34 -18.73 -1.05 -8.64
C LEU A 34 -18.69 -2.50 -8.10
N THR A 35 -19.11 -3.49 -8.89
CA THR A 35 -18.96 -4.92 -8.53
C THR A 35 -17.48 -5.32 -8.54
N ARG A 36 -16.67 -4.77 -9.47
CA ARG A 36 -15.22 -5.01 -9.51
C ARG A 36 -14.48 -4.32 -8.36
N VAL A 37 -14.89 -3.10 -7.98
CA VAL A 37 -14.38 -2.43 -6.76
C VAL A 37 -14.70 -3.27 -5.53
N MET A 38 -15.95 -3.75 -5.39
CA MET A 38 -16.34 -4.64 -4.29
C MET A 38 -15.49 -5.92 -4.26
N LEU A 39 -15.25 -6.54 -5.41
CA LEU A 39 -14.38 -7.72 -5.52
C LEU A 39 -12.96 -7.39 -5.07
N ALA A 40 -12.38 -6.27 -5.50
CA ALA A 40 -11.06 -5.84 -5.09
C ALA A 40 -10.97 -5.67 -3.56
N VAL A 41 -11.95 -5.01 -2.93
CA VAL A 41 -12.01 -4.87 -1.46
C VAL A 41 -12.08 -6.25 -0.78
N LEU A 42 -12.88 -7.16 -1.32
CA LEU A 42 -13.00 -8.53 -0.79
C LEU A 42 -11.72 -9.36 -0.96
N VAL A 43 -10.97 -9.19 -2.06
CA VAL A 43 -9.68 -9.87 -2.29
C VAL A 43 -8.61 -9.37 -1.33
N VAL A 44 -8.56 -8.06 -1.12
CA VAL A 44 -7.68 -7.45 -0.12
C VAL A 44 -7.99 -7.98 1.29
N ASN A 45 -9.25 -8.28 1.56
CA ASN A 45 -9.73 -8.83 2.83
C ASN A 45 -10.05 -10.33 2.73
N ARG A 46 -9.39 -11.07 1.83
CA ARG A 46 -9.65 -12.50 1.66
C ARG A 46 -9.47 -13.25 2.99
N ARG A 47 -10.33 -14.24 3.23
CA ARG A 47 -10.45 -15.02 4.49
C ARG A 47 -10.82 -14.20 5.73
N ASN A 48 -11.09 -12.90 5.59
CA ASN A 48 -11.48 -12.02 6.68
C ASN A 48 -12.90 -11.46 6.44
N ALA A 49 -13.74 -11.58 7.46
CA ALA A 49 -15.13 -11.18 7.34
C ALA A 49 -15.29 -9.65 7.45
N LEU A 50 -15.93 -9.05 6.45
CA LEU A 50 -16.26 -7.63 6.41
C LEU A 50 -17.75 -7.41 6.67
N SER A 51 -18.07 -6.51 7.58
CA SER A 51 -19.46 -6.09 7.78
C SER A 51 -20.00 -5.35 6.55
N PRO A 52 -21.31 -5.43 6.26
CA PRO A 52 -21.91 -4.69 5.16
C PRO A 52 -21.64 -3.19 5.22
N THR A 53 -21.60 -2.62 6.44
CA THR A 53 -21.31 -1.20 6.67
C THR A 53 -19.88 -0.86 6.33
N ARG A 54 -18.90 -1.68 6.75
CA ARG A 54 -17.48 -1.46 6.42
C ARG A 54 -17.25 -1.57 4.92
N LEU A 55 -17.79 -2.62 4.30
CA LEU A 55 -17.71 -2.81 2.85
C LEU A 55 -18.33 -1.63 2.09
N ALA A 56 -19.48 -1.14 2.55
CA ALA A 56 -20.13 0.03 1.95
C ALA A 56 -19.27 1.29 2.07
N ASN A 57 -18.79 1.60 3.27
CA ASN A 57 -17.96 2.79 3.49
C ASN A 57 -16.69 2.76 2.63
N THR A 58 -16.06 1.60 2.42
CA THR A 58 -14.89 1.48 1.55
C THR A 58 -15.22 1.70 0.06
N ILE A 59 -16.36 1.19 -0.41
CA ILE A 59 -16.75 1.28 -1.82
C ILE A 59 -17.27 2.68 -2.19
N TRP A 60 -17.93 3.36 -1.26
CA TRP A 60 -18.56 4.67 -1.45
C TRP A 60 -17.84 5.81 -0.71
N ASP A 61 -16.56 5.65 -0.39
CA ASP A 61 -15.72 6.68 0.24
C ASP A 61 -16.34 7.31 1.51
N GLY A 62 -17.06 6.51 2.28
CA GLY A 62 -17.72 6.92 3.53
C GLY A 62 -19.11 7.55 3.38
N ASP A 63 -19.62 7.72 2.15
CA ASP A 63 -20.97 8.24 1.88
C ASP A 63 -21.85 7.23 1.13
N PRO A 64 -22.19 6.09 1.76
CA PRO A 64 -23.01 5.07 1.12
C PRO A 64 -24.46 5.55 0.94
N PRO A 65 -25.12 5.21 -0.19
CA PRO A 65 -26.52 5.57 -0.40
C PRO A 65 -27.42 4.90 0.65
N PRO A 66 -28.61 5.44 1.00
CA PRO A 66 -29.51 4.83 1.97
C PRO A 66 -29.89 3.37 1.64
N SER A 67 -29.87 3.02 0.35
CA SER A 67 -30.14 1.68 -0.17
C SER A 67 -28.90 0.78 -0.29
N PHE A 68 -27.77 1.13 0.33
CA PHE A 68 -26.50 0.41 0.16
C PHE A 68 -26.62 -1.09 0.46
N ARG A 69 -27.40 -1.48 1.48
CA ARG A 69 -27.60 -2.90 1.84
C ARG A 69 -28.19 -3.70 0.69
N ALA A 70 -29.26 -3.20 0.07
CA ALA A 70 -29.88 -3.86 -1.07
C ALA A 70 -28.92 -3.93 -2.27
N ASN A 71 -28.16 -2.86 -2.53
CA ASN A 71 -27.14 -2.84 -3.57
C ASN A 71 -26.03 -3.89 -3.34
N LEU A 72 -25.52 -4.01 -2.11
CA LEU A 72 -24.53 -5.03 -1.77
C LEU A 72 -25.10 -6.43 -1.93
N HIS A 73 -26.31 -6.70 -1.43
CA HIS A 73 -26.96 -8.00 -1.59
C HIS A 73 -27.09 -8.40 -3.07
N ASN A 74 -27.53 -7.49 -3.93
CA ASN A 74 -27.66 -7.75 -5.37
C ASN A 74 -26.30 -8.10 -6.00
N ARG A 75 -25.24 -7.35 -5.69
CA ARG A 75 -23.89 -7.61 -6.23
C ARG A 75 -23.29 -8.91 -5.72
N ILE A 76 -23.50 -9.25 -4.44
CA ILE A 76 -23.07 -10.53 -3.87
C ILE A 76 -23.84 -11.68 -4.54
N ALA A 77 -25.14 -11.51 -4.78
CA ALA A 77 -25.95 -12.49 -5.50
C ALA A 77 -25.49 -12.67 -6.96
N GLU A 78 -25.16 -11.59 -7.67
CA GLU A 78 -24.57 -11.64 -9.02
C GLU A 78 -23.25 -12.42 -9.05
N LEU A 79 -22.34 -12.14 -8.13
CA LEU A 79 -21.06 -12.86 -8.03
C LEU A 79 -21.26 -14.34 -7.69
N ARG A 80 -22.18 -14.66 -6.77
CA ARG A 80 -22.52 -16.04 -6.42
C ARG A 80 -23.16 -16.79 -7.59
N ALA A 81 -24.05 -16.13 -8.34
CA ALA A 81 -24.66 -16.72 -9.52
C ALA A 81 -23.60 -17.03 -10.59
N ALA A 82 -22.66 -16.11 -10.83
CA ALA A 82 -21.55 -16.33 -11.75
C ALA A 82 -20.70 -17.54 -11.32
N LEU A 83 -20.32 -17.63 -10.03
CA LEU A 83 -19.57 -18.78 -9.50
C LEU A 83 -20.33 -20.09 -9.65
N GLN A 84 -21.62 -20.09 -9.36
CA GLN A 84 -22.48 -21.26 -9.49
C GLN A 84 -22.57 -21.74 -10.95
N SER A 85 -22.68 -20.81 -11.90
CA SER A 85 -22.66 -21.10 -13.34
C SER A 85 -21.32 -21.66 -13.83
N ALA A 86 -20.24 -21.39 -13.10
CA ALA A 86 -18.91 -21.93 -13.36
C ALA A 86 -18.61 -23.20 -12.55
N GLU A 87 -19.64 -23.83 -11.96
CA GLU A 87 -19.54 -25.07 -11.16
C GLU A 87 -18.64 -24.94 -9.92
N VAL A 88 -18.46 -23.73 -9.41
CA VAL A 88 -17.75 -23.44 -8.16
C VAL A 88 -18.76 -23.33 -7.03
N ALA A 89 -18.39 -23.83 -5.84
CA ALA A 89 -19.22 -23.76 -4.64
C ALA A 89 -19.34 -22.31 -4.12
N ALA A 90 -20.27 -21.55 -4.70
CA ALA A 90 -20.40 -20.10 -4.53
C ALA A 90 -20.57 -19.66 -3.07
N THR A 91 -21.30 -20.43 -2.26
CA THR A 91 -21.59 -20.10 -0.85
C THR A 91 -20.42 -20.41 0.08
N THR A 92 -19.52 -21.33 -0.29
CA THR A 92 -18.28 -21.59 0.44
C THR A 92 -17.14 -20.68 0.01
N THR A 93 -17.11 -20.23 -1.26
CA THR A 93 -16.12 -19.26 -1.76
C THR A 93 -16.45 -17.83 -1.35
N LEU A 94 -17.71 -17.40 -1.47
CA LEU A 94 -18.16 -16.08 -1.03
C LEU A 94 -19.18 -16.27 0.08
N ARG A 95 -18.68 -16.36 1.31
CA ARG A 95 -19.44 -16.71 2.51
C ARG A 95 -20.18 -15.51 3.08
N THR A 96 -21.31 -15.80 3.71
CA THR A 96 -21.96 -14.89 4.66
C THR A 96 -21.98 -15.60 6.01
N ASP A 97 -21.38 -15.00 7.04
CA ASP A 97 -21.39 -15.58 8.38
C ASP A 97 -22.75 -15.38 9.09
N SER A 98 -22.89 -15.93 10.30
CA SER A 98 -24.12 -15.82 11.09
C SER A 98 -24.47 -14.38 11.48
N SER A 99 -23.51 -13.45 11.44
CA SER A 99 -23.70 -12.03 11.73
C SER A 99 -24.02 -11.20 10.47
N GLY A 100 -24.07 -11.84 9.29
CA GLY A 100 -24.34 -11.17 8.03
C GLY A 100 -23.10 -10.53 7.39
N ASN A 101 -21.90 -10.82 7.87
CA ASN A 101 -20.65 -10.31 7.27
C ASN A 101 -20.29 -11.11 6.03
N TYR A 102 -19.66 -10.45 5.05
CA TYR A 102 -19.20 -11.07 3.82
C TYR A 102 -17.72 -11.44 3.93
N CYS A 103 -17.37 -12.63 3.49
CA CYS A 103 -15.98 -13.10 3.44
C CYS A 103 -15.72 -13.78 2.09
N LEU A 104 -14.66 -13.37 1.40
CA LEU A 104 -14.15 -14.09 0.24
C LEU A 104 -13.12 -15.11 0.72
N ASP A 105 -13.53 -16.36 0.79
CA ASP A 105 -12.76 -17.48 1.31
C ASP A 105 -12.03 -18.18 0.15
N ILE A 106 -10.92 -17.58 -0.27
CA ILE A 106 -9.99 -18.10 -1.28
C ILE A 106 -8.60 -18.25 -0.68
N ARG A 107 -7.80 -19.18 -1.20
CA ARG A 107 -6.42 -19.33 -0.73
C ARG A 107 -5.54 -18.23 -1.30
N ASP A 108 -4.38 -18.02 -0.69
CA ASP A 108 -3.39 -17.08 -1.22
C ASP A 108 -2.87 -17.48 -2.60
N GLU A 109 -2.87 -18.78 -2.93
CA GLU A 109 -2.50 -19.25 -4.28
C GLU A 109 -3.55 -18.93 -5.35
N ASP A 110 -4.79 -18.69 -4.93
CA ASP A 110 -5.93 -18.45 -5.83
C ASP A 110 -6.07 -16.96 -6.18
N CYS A 111 -5.11 -16.11 -5.78
CA CYS A 111 -5.05 -14.72 -6.21
C CYS A 111 -3.62 -14.20 -6.39
N ASP A 112 -3.43 -13.28 -7.33
CA ASP A 112 -2.12 -12.70 -7.64
C ASP A 112 -1.52 -11.91 -6.46
N LEU A 113 -2.34 -11.17 -5.71
CA LEU A 113 -1.94 -10.47 -4.48
C LEU A 113 -1.39 -11.44 -3.42
N GLY A 114 -2.07 -12.55 -3.18
CA GLY A 114 -1.63 -13.56 -2.22
C GLY A 114 -0.35 -14.27 -2.66
N ARG A 115 -0.20 -14.58 -3.95
CA ARG A 115 1.04 -15.14 -4.51
C ARG A 115 2.19 -14.15 -4.41
N PHE A 116 1.96 -12.87 -4.70
CA PHE A 116 2.95 -11.79 -4.55
C PHE A 116 3.44 -11.68 -3.10
N GLU A 117 2.52 -11.58 -2.14
CA GLU A 117 2.84 -11.50 -0.72
C GLU A 117 3.62 -12.74 -0.26
N ARG A 118 3.14 -13.94 -0.55
CA ARG A 118 3.81 -15.18 -0.16
C ARG A 118 5.21 -15.30 -0.75
N ALA A 119 5.40 -14.97 -2.02
CA ALA A 119 6.69 -14.99 -2.67
C ALA A 119 7.67 -14.01 -1.99
N ARG A 120 7.23 -12.82 -1.62
CA ARG A 120 8.07 -11.87 -0.85
C ARG A 120 8.45 -12.40 0.53
N THR A 121 7.51 -12.98 1.26
CA THR A 121 7.79 -13.59 2.57
C THR A 121 8.80 -14.73 2.43
N ALA A 122 8.65 -15.58 1.42
CA ALA A 122 9.60 -16.66 1.13
C ALA A 122 10.99 -16.12 0.73
N ALA A 123 11.03 -15.05 -0.06
CA ALA A 123 12.27 -14.39 -0.44
C ALA A 123 13.02 -13.84 0.78
N MET A 124 12.31 -13.18 1.70
CA MET A 124 12.90 -12.69 2.95
C MET A 124 13.38 -13.83 3.85
N ALA A 125 12.63 -14.92 3.95
CA ALA A 125 13.05 -16.09 4.72
C ALA A 125 14.32 -16.75 4.14
N ALA A 126 14.42 -16.86 2.81
CA ALA A 126 15.62 -17.34 2.13
C ALA A 126 16.81 -16.40 2.34
N PHE A 127 16.58 -15.08 2.29
CA PHE A 127 17.61 -14.09 2.57
C PHE A 127 18.13 -14.17 4.01
N ASP A 128 17.24 -14.30 5.00
CA ASP A 128 17.58 -14.37 6.43
C ASP A 128 18.52 -15.56 6.74
N ILE A 129 18.45 -16.65 5.96
CA ILE A 129 19.33 -17.82 6.09
C ILE A 129 20.55 -17.79 5.15
N GLY A 130 20.74 -16.71 4.39
CA GLY A 130 21.87 -16.51 3.47
C GLY A 130 21.72 -17.15 2.08
N ASP A 131 20.56 -17.71 1.75
CA ASP A 131 20.27 -18.27 0.43
C ASP A 131 19.81 -17.15 -0.54
N HIS A 132 20.78 -16.34 -0.95
CA HIS A 132 20.55 -15.17 -1.80
C HIS A 132 20.02 -15.53 -3.19
N GLU A 133 20.41 -16.68 -3.74
CA GLU A 133 19.96 -17.13 -5.06
C GLU A 133 18.47 -17.45 -5.02
N ARG A 134 18.04 -18.24 -4.03
CA ARG A 134 16.64 -18.57 -3.86
C ARG A 134 15.78 -17.37 -3.46
N ALA A 135 16.34 -16.43 -2.70
CA ALA A 135 15.68 -15.16 -2.42
C ALA A 135 15.41 -14.36 -3.71
N ALA A 136 16.37 -14.30 -4.64
CA ALA A 136 16.20 -13.60 -5.91
C ALA A 136 15.13 -14.26 -6.79
N GLU A 137 15.11 -15.60 -6.85
CA GLU A 137 14.07 -16.37 -7.56
C GLU A 137 12.67 -16.06 -7.03
N TYR A 138 12.48 -16.03 -5.71
CA TYR A 138 11.19 -15.71 -5.12
C TYR A 138 10.77 -14.25 -5.38
N PHE A 139 11.68 -13.28 -5.37
CA PHE A 139 11.32 -11.92 -5.79
C PHE A 139 10.96 -11.84 -7.28
N LEU A 140 11.63 -12.61 -8.14
CA LEU A 140 11.26 -12.69 -9.55
C LEU A 140 9.84 -13.26 -9.73
N GLN A 141 9.50 -14.32 -8.99
CA GLN A 141 8.14 -14.87 -8.96
C GLN A 141 7.11 -13.83 -8.50
N ALA A 142 7.42 -13.06 -7.44
CA ALA A 142 6.56 -11.99 -6.98
C ALA A 142 6.30 -10.95 -8.09
N ILE A 143 7.36 -10.49 -8.78
CA ILE A 143 7.23 -9.50 -9.86
C ILE A 143 6.41 -10.05 -11.04
N ALA A 144 6.50 -11.36 -11.32
CA ALA A 144 5.76 -12.00 -12.41
C ALA A 144 4.23 -12.03 -12.21
N GLU A 145 3.73 -11.86 -10.98
CA GLU A 145 2.30 -11.76 -10.69
C GLU A 145 1.67 -10.45 -11.23
N TRP A 146 2.48 -9.45 -11.55
CA TRP A 146 2.02 -8.16 -12.03
C TRP A 146 1.72 -8.17 -13.52
N SER A 147 0.49 -7.81 -13.88
CA SER A 147 0.04 -7.71 -15.28
C SER A 147 -0.21 -6.27 -15.76
N GLY A 148 -0.08 -5.27 -14.87
CA GLY A 148 -0.31 -3.87 -15.20
C GLY A 148 -0.13 -2.95 -13.98
N ALA A 149 -0.78 -1.80 -14.02
CA ALA A 149 -1.03 -1.00 -12.82
C ALA A 149 -2.08 -1.73 -11.96
N ALA A 150 -1.94 -1.68 -10.63
CA ALA A 150 -2.92 -2.28 -9.73
C ALA A 150 -4.32 -1.71 -9.99
N LEU A 151 -5.35 -2.55 -9.92
CA LEU A 151 -6.75 -2.18 -10.10
C LEU A 151 -7.06 -1.39 -11.39
N ASP A 152 -6.31 -1.64 -12.45
CA ASP A 152 -6.43 -0.89 -13.71
C ASP A 152 -7.85 -0.97 -14.30
N GLY A 153 -8.32 0.17 -14.81
CA GLY A 153 -9.67 0.34 -15.37
C GLY A 153 -10.80 0.46 -14.33
N LEU A 154 -10.50 0.52 -13.03
CA LEU A 154 -11.49 0.88 -12.00
C LEU A 154 -11.68 2.40 -11.88
N PRO A 155 -12.87 2.87 -11.50
CA PRO A 155 -13.08 4.28 -11.18
C PRO A 155 -12.22 4.68 -9.98
N THR A 156 -11.67 5.88 -10.02
CA THR A 156 -10.89 6.45 -8.92
C THR A 156 -11.76 6.58 -7.67
N SER A 157 -11.29 6.01 -6.56
CA SER A 157 -11.85 6.15 -5.21
C SER A 157 -10.71 6.18 -4.18
N THR A 158 -11.00 6.55 -2.94
CA THR A 158 -9.99 6.59 -1.86
C THR A 158 -9.30 5.25 -1.70
N PHE A 159 -10.08 4.16 -1.72
CA PHE A 159 -9.55 2.82 -1.65
C PHE A 159 -8.64 2.48 -2.84
N VAL A 160 -9.10 2.77 -4.07
CA VAL A 160 -8.33 2.45 -5.28
C VAL A 160 -7.01 3.21 -5.30
N GLU A 161 -7.03 4.52 -5.05
CA GLU A 161 -5.82 5.36 -5.02
C GLU A 161 -4.82 4.86 -3.98
N ALA A 162 -5.29 4.63 -2.74
CA ALA A 162 -4.42 4.18 -1.67
C ALA A 162 -3.83 2.81 -1.98
N PHE A 163 -4.65 1.86 -2.44
CA PHE A 163 -4.20 0.52 -2.79
C PHE A 163 -3.16 0.56 -3.91
N CYS A 164 -3.42 1.33 -4.96
CA CYS A 164 -2.48 1.49 -6.07
C CYS A 164 -1.15 2.10 -5.60
N ALA A 165 -1.19 3.17 -4.81
CA ALA A 165 0.01 3.81 -4.29
C ALA A 165 0.83 2.85 -3.41
N HIS A 166 0.18 2.16 -2.47
CA HIS A 166 0.83 1.19 -1.61
C HIS A 166 1.45 0.04 -2.41
N MET A 167 0.67 -0.57 -3.31
CA MET A 167 1.14 -1.71 -4.07
C MET A 167 2.22 -1.33 -5.09
N ASP A 168 2.16 -0.12 -5.67
CA ASP A 168 3.25 0.41 -6.50
C ASP A 168 4.55 0.54 -5.69
N GLU A 169 4.50 1.03 -4.46
CA GLU A 169 5.67 1.05 -3.58
C GLU A 169 6.20 -0.37 -3.30
N GLU A 170 5.32 -1.31 -2.95
CA GLU A 170 5.72 -2.68 -2.67
C GLU A 170 6.33 -3.36 -3.90
N ARG A 171 5.80 -3.09 -5.11
CA ARG A 171 6.38 -3.52 -6.38
C ARG A 171 7.79 -2.97 -6.56
N GLN A 172 7.97 -1.67 -6.36
CA GLN A 172 9.28 -1.03 -6.54
C GLN A 172 10.30 -1.57 -5.54
N ARG A 173 9.94 -1.71 -4.26
CA ARG A 173 10.83 -2.28 -3.25
C ARG A 173 11.19 -3.74 -3.54
N THR A 174 10.25 -4.53 -4.05
CA THR A 174 10.47 -5.92 -4.47
C THR A 174 11.47 -6.00 -5.63
N LEU A 175 11.32 -5.11 -6.61
CA LEU A 175 12.23 -5.00 -7.74
C LEU A 175 13.63 -4.56 -7.29
N GLU A 176 13.72 -3.53 -6.46
CA GLU A 176 14.99 -3.03 -5.91
C GLU A 176 15.70 -4.14 -5.12
N ALA A 177 14.98 -4.87 -4.25
CA ALA A 177 15.54 -5.98 -3.49
C ALA A 177 16.07 -7.11 -4.37
N ARG A 178 15.33 -7.49 -5.42
CA ARG A 178 15.80 -8.49 -6.39
C ARG A 178 17.10 -8.03 -7.04
N VAL A 179 17.17 -6.79 -7.50
CA VAL A 179 18.38 -6.24 -8.14
C VAL A 179 19.57 -6.25 -7.17
N ASP A 180 19.38 -5.85 -5.91
CA ASP A 180 20.45 -5.88 -4.91
C ASP A 180 21.02 -7.30 -4.74
N LEU A 181 20.15 -8.32 -4.75
CA LEU A 181 20.54 -9.72 -4.70
C LEU A 181 21.28 -10.19 -5.95
N GLU A 182 20.82 -9.84 -7.15
CA GLU A 182 21.51 -10.21 -8.39
C GLU A 182 22.92 -9.62 -8.43
N ILE A 183 23.08 -8.36 -8.03
CA ILE A 183 24.40 -7.72 -7.95
C ILE A 183 25.26 -8.43 -6.89
N ALA A 184 24.70 -8.74 -5.71
CA ALA A 184 25.40 -9.46 -4.65
C ALA A 184 25.82 -10.89 -5.06
N ALA A 185 25.04 -11.54 -5.92
CA ALA A 185 25.33 -12.86 -6.48
C ALA A 185 26.35 -12.82 -7.65
N GLY A 186 26.88 -11.65 -8.00
CA GLY A 186 27.84 -11.49 -9.10
C GLY A 186 27.20 -11.44 -10.49
N ARG A 187 25.87 -11.38 -10.59
CA ARG A 187 25.10 -11.30 -11.84
C ARG A 187 24.76 -9.86 -12.24
N ALA A 188 25.61 -8.91 -11.82
CA ALA A 188 25.42 -7.48 -12.08
C ALA A 188 25.26 -7.14 -13.57
N ALA A 189 25.91 -7.89 -14.47
CA ALA A 189 25.80 -7.66 -15.91
C ALA A 189 24.38 -7.88 -16.44
N GLU A 190 23.63 -8.81 -15.87
CA GLU A 190 22.30 -9.23 -16.33
C GLU A 190 21.23 -8.17 -16.05
N VAL A 191 21.39 -7.40 -14.97
CA VAL A 191 20.43 -6.37 -14.54
C VAL A 191 20.67 -4.99 -15.15
N ILE A 192 21.80 -4.74 -15.84
CA ILE A 192 22.12 -3.41 -16.40
C ILE A 192 21.07 -2.94 -17.41
N GLY A 193 20.63 -3.83 -18.31
CA GLY A 193 19.64 -3.48 -19.34
C GLY A 193 18.31 -3.06 -18.72
N GLU A 194 17.83 -3.84 -17.75
CA GLU A 194 16.61 -3.56 -17.00
C GLU A 194 16.73 -2.27 -16.18
N LEU A 195 17.84 -2.07 -15.48
CA LEU A 195 18.10 -0.86 -14.69
C LEU A 195 18.12 0.40 -15.55
N ARG A 196 18.60 0.33 -16.79
CA ARG A 196 18.51 1.46 -17.74
C ARG A 196 17.07 1.78 -18.12
N ALA A 197 16.24 0.76 -18.34
CA ALA A 197 14.82 0.98 -18.62
C ALA A 197 14.08 1.56 -17.40
N LEU A 198 14.39 1.06 -16.20
CA LEU A 198 13.78 1.51 -14.96
C LEU A 198 14.19 2.93 -14.58
N THR A 199 15.46 3.29 -14.73
CA THR A 199 15.95 4.66 -14.47
C THR A 199 15.38 5.67 -15.47
N ALA A 200 15.15 5.26 -16.73
CA ALA A 200 14.44 6.09 -17.70
C ALA A 200 12.96 6.29 -17.33
N ARG A 201 12.29 5.25 -16.81
CA ARG A 201 10.89 5.32 -16.38
C ARG A 201 10.70 6.07 -15.05
N HIS A 202 11.70 6.01 -14.18
CA HIS A 202 11.68 6.59 -12.83
C HIS A 202 12.94 7.44 -12.58
N PRO A 203 13.09 8.58 -13.29
CA PRO A 203 14.33 9.35 -13.31
C PRO A 203 14.74 9.92 -11.95
N LEU A 204 13.79 10.10 -11.02
CA LEU A 204 14.04 10.65 -9.68
C LEU A 204 14.24 9.57 -8.59
N ARG A 205 14.17 8.27 -8.92
CA ARG A 205 14.39 7.19 -7.96
C ARG A 205 15.88 6.91 -7.78
N GLU A 206 16.53 7.64 -6.87
CA GLU A 206 17.98 7.54 -6.59
C GLU A 206 18.47 6.10 -6.30
N THR A 207 17.64 5.23 -5.71
CA THR A 207 18.00 3.83 -5.43
C THR A 207 18.33 3.06 -6.72
N LEU A 208 17.46 3.16 -7.74
CA LEU A 208 17.67 2.50 -9.04
C LEU A 208 18.94 2.99 -9.73
N TRP A 209 19.23 4.28 -9.63
CA TRP A 209 20.47 4.84 -10.14
C TRP A 209 21.69 4.33 -9.37
N ALA A 210 21.63 4.27 -8.04
CA ALA A 210 22.71 3.72 -7.22
C ALA A 210 22.98 2.25 -7.60
N GLN A 211 21.95 1.47 -7.88
CA GLN A 211 22.07 0.09 -8.35
C GLN A 211 22.68 0.02 -9.75
N LEU A 212 22.25 0.86 -10.69
CA LEU A 212 22.83 0.93 -12.03
C LEU A 212 24.33 1.29 -11.99
N ILE A 213 24.68 2.32 -11.22
CA ILE A 213 26.05 2.78 -11.03
C ILE A 213 26.89 1.66 -10.41
N THR A 214 26.37 0.99 -9.38
CA THR A 214 27.02 -0.15 -8.72
C THR A 214 27.25 -1.29 -9.71
N ALA A 215 26.22 -1.69 -10.45
CA ALA A 215 26.30 -2.77 -11.43
C ALA A 215 27.36 -2.48 -12.50
N LEU A 216 27.32 -1.29 -13.12
CA LEU A 216 28.30 -0.84 -14.12
C LEU A 216 29.73 -0.86 -13.57
N TYR A 217 29.93 -0.36 -12.34
CA TYR A 217 31.24 -0.36 -11.71
C TYR A 217 31.75 -1.78 -11.45
N THR A 218 30.92 -2.66 -10.89
CA THR A 218 31.32 -4.05 -10.55
C THR A 218 31.70 -4.89 -11.75
N VAL A 219 31.15 -4.59 -12.95
CA VAL A 219 31.52 -5.28 -14.20
C VAL A 219 32.66 -4.60 -14.96
N GLY A 220 33.35 -3.62 -14.34
CA GLY A 220 34.50 -2.93 -14.91
C GLY A 220 34.18 -1.79 -15.87
N ARG A 221 32.90 -1.39 -16.01
CA ARG A 221 32.45 -0.28 -16.88
C ARG A 221 32.50 1.05 -16.12
N HIS A 222 33.69 1.43 -15.63
CA HIS A 222 33.86 2.61 -14.78
C HIS A 222 33.44 3.93 -15.45
N GLY A 223 33.73 4.11 -16.74
CA GLY A 223 33.33 5.30 -17.51
C GLY A 223 31.80 5.48 -17.51
N ASP A 224 31.08 4.42 -17.87
CA ASP A 224 29.62 4.40 -17.89
C ASP A 224 29.01 4.63 -16.50
N ALA A 225 29.65 4.14 -15.43
CA ALA A 225 29.21 4.39 -14.07
C ALA A 225 29.29 5.89 -13.71
N LEU A 226 30.39 6.56 -14.09
CA LEU A 226 30.55 8.01 -13.89
C LEU A 226 29.61 8.83 -14.80
N GLU A 227 29.33 8.36 -16.01
CA GLU A 227 28.31 8.97 -16.87
C GLU A 227 26.92 8.88 -16.26
N ALA A 228 26.56 7.73 -15.66
CA ALA A 228 25.30 7.58 -14.94
C ALA A 228 25.21 8.53 -13.72
N CYS A 229 26.30 8.74 -12.97
CA CYS A 229 26.36 9.75 -11.90
C CYS A 229 26.08 11.17 -12.44
N ARG A 230 26.68 11.54 -13.58
CA ARG A 230 26.47 12.86 -14.22
C ARG A 230 25.04 13.02 -14.70
N ALA A 231 24.47 11.99 -15.33
CA ALA A 231 23.11 11.99 -15.83
C ALA A 231 22.09 12.23 -14.69
N LEU A 232 22.22 11.48 -13.59
CA LEU A 232 21.35 11.68 -12.43
C LEU A 232 21.48 13.07 -11.82
N ARG A 233 22.70 13.61 -11.69
CA ARG A 233 22.87 14.98 -11.20
C ARG A 233 22.15 16.00 -12.06
N GLY A 234 22.17 15.82 -13.39
CA GLY A 234 21.39 16.64 -14.31
C GLY A 234 19.91 16.58 -13.99
N GLN A 235 19.35 15.38 -13.90
CA GLN A 235 17.93 15.16 -13.57
C GLN A 235 17.52 15.77 -12.23
N LEU A 236 18.31 15.58 -11.17
CA LEU A 236 18.02 16.16 -9.85
C LEU A 236 18.12 17.68 -9.87
N ARG A 237 19.14 18.24 -10.54
CA ARG A 237 19.32 19.69 -10.65
C ARG A 237 18.16 20.37 -11.37
N GLU A 238 17.62 19.73 -12.40
CA GLU A 238 16.41 20.21 -13.10
C GLU A 238 15.20 20.30 -12.17
N GLN A 239 15.13 19.47 -11.13
CA GLN A 239 14.10 19.52 -10.08
C GLN A 239 14.49 20.40 -8.88
N GLY A 240 15.63 21.11 -8.93
CA GLY A 240 16.14 21.89 -7.80
C GLY A 240 16.63 21.05 -6.62
N MET A 241 16.91 19.76 -6.84
CA MET A 241 17.36 18.80 -5.84
C MET A 241 18.87 18.55 -5.93
N VAL A 242 19.44 18.04 -4.84
CA VAL A 242 20.84 17.58 -4.78
C VAL A 242 20.88 16.08 -4.52
N PRO A 243 21.92 15.35 -5.00
CA PRO A 243 22.06 13.92 -4.72
C PRO A 243 22.16 13.63 -3.23
N SER A 244 21.58 12.52 -2.79
CA SER A 244 21.75 12.05 -1.42
C SER A 244 23.21 11.72 -1.08
N ASP A 245 23.53 11.76 0.22
CA ASP A 245 24.85 11.38 0.72
C ASP A 245 25.27 9.96 0.33
N ARG A 246 24.28 9.06 0.14
CA ARG A 246 24.53 7.68 -0.31
C ARG A 246 25.16 7.68 -1.70
N LEU A 247 24.62 8.47 -2.63
CA LEU A 247 25.16 8.59 -3.98
C LEU A 247 26.48 9.34 -4.02
N ALA A 248 26.59 10.43 -3.24
CA ALA A 248 27.85 11.18 -3.16
C ALA A 248 29.01 10.28 -2.70
N ARG A 249 28.79 9.43 -1.70
CA ARG A 249 29.78 8.43 -1.26
C ARG A 249 30.05 7.36 -2.31
N LEU A 250 29.04 6.87 -3.01
CA LEU A 250 29.20 5.88 -4.08
C LEU A 250 30.13 6.42 -5.18
N GLU A 251 29.88 7.64 -5.64
CA GLU A 251 30.71 8.26 -6.67
C GLU A 251 32.14 8.53 -6.20
N GLN A 252 32.33 8.98 -4.95
CA GLN A 252 33.67 9.16 -4.40
C GLN A 252 34.48 7.85 -4.38
N ARG A 253 33.86 6.72 -4.05
CA ARG A 253 34.52 5.41 -4.09
C ARG A 253 34.94 5.04 -5.52
N ILE A 254 34.06 5.28 -6.49
CA ILE A 254 34.33 5.01 -7.91
C ILE A 254 35.51 5.84 -8.41
N LEU A 255 35.53 7.14 -8.07
CA LEU A 255 36.64 8.05 -8.44
C LEU A 255 37.98 7.63 -7.84
N ARG A 256 37.96 6.95 -6.68
CA ARG A 256 39.16 6.44 -6.00
C ARG A 256 39.50 4.99 -6.36
N HIS A 257 38.74 4.37 -7.26
CA HIS A 257 38.88 2.96 -7.60
C HIS A 257 38.79 2.01 -6.38
N GLU A 258 37.98 2.41 -5.39
CA GLU A 258 37.77 1.60 -4.19
C GLU A 258 36.78 0.46 -4.48
N PRO A 259 36.95 -0.74 -3.87
CA PRO A 259 35.93 -1.77 -3.93
C PRO A 259 34.62 -1.23 -3.34
N LEU A 260 33.46 -1.69 -3.82
CA LEU A 260 32.16 -1.32 -3.25
C LEU A 260 31.79 -2.28 -2.11
N PRO A 261 31.03 -1.82 -1.09
CA PRO A 261 30.54 -2.73 -0.07
C PRO A 261 29.49 -3.64 -0.71
N ASN A 262 29.38 -4.88 -0.24
CA ASN A 262 28.41 -5.84 -0.78
C ASN A 262 26.98 -5.21 -0.75
N PRO A 263 26.33 -5.03 -1.92
CA PRO A 263 25.06 -4.34 -2.01
C PRO A 263 23.87 -5.14 -1.46
N GLY A 264 24.04 -6.41 -1.08
CA GLY A 264 22.98 -7.32 -0.65
C GLY A 264 22.23 -6.96 0.65
N ARG A 265 22.16 -5.68 1.06
CA ARG A 265 21.28 -5.25 2.16
C ARG A 265 19.88 -4.99 1.64
N ILE A 266 19.02 -6.00 1.77
CA ILE A 266 17.59 -5.84 1.50
C ILE A 266 16.93 -5.05 2.64
N ARG A 267 16.15 -4.03 2.28
CA ARG A 267 15.26 -3.32 3.22
C ARG A 267 13.81 -3.53 2.82
N LEU A 268 13.26 -4.65 3.27
CA LEU A 268 11.85 -4.97 3.11
C LEU A 268 11.23 -5.24 4.47
N ALA A 269 10.01 -4.77 4.68
CA ALA A 269 9.18 -5.25 5.77
C ALA A 269 8.64 -6.63 5.41
N ARG A 270 8.52 -7.53 6.40
CA ARG A 270 7.73 -8.75 6.21
C ARG A 270 6.30 -8.32 5.92
N ASN A 271 5.60 -9.06 5.07
CA ASN A 271 4.16 -8.90 4.98
C ASN A 271 3.61 -9.19 6.38
N VAL A 272 3.03 -8.18 6.99
CA VAL A 272 2.32 -8.33 8.26
C VAL A 272 1.15 -9.27 7.97
N ASP A 273 0.96 -10.30 8.79
CA ASP A 273 -0.12 -11.28 8.63
C ASP A 273 -1.45 -10.54 8.38
N THR A 274 -1.93 -10.65 7.14
CA THR A 274 -3.00 -9.83 6.60
C THR A 274 -4.34 -10.44 6.98
N ASP A 275 -4.82 -10.11 8.17
CA ASP A 275 -6.23 -10.30 8.55
C ASP A 275 -7.17 -9.33 7.79
N GLY A 276 -6.78 -8.85 6.59
CA GLY A 276 -7.51 -7.92 5.72
C GLY A 276 -7.66 -6.50 6.29
N SER A 277 -7.92 -6.44 7.60
CA SER A 277 -8.01 -5.24 8.42
C SER A 277 -6.74 -4.44 8.30
N THR A 278 -5.56 -5.05 8.34
CA THR A 278 -4.26 -4.37 8.31
C THR A 278 -4.02 -3.64 7.00
N LEU A 279 -4.43 -4.15 5.82
CA LEU A 279 -4.25 -3.40 4.57
C LEU A 279 -5.20 -2.19 4.56
N LEU A 280 -6.51 -2.36 4.81
CA LEU A 280 -7.43 -1.21 4.90
C LEU A 280 -7.08 -0.21 6.01
N GLU A 281 -6.50 -0.67 7.12
CA GLU A 281 -6.00 0.14 8.23
C GLU A 281 -4.65 0.82 7.89
N THR A 282 -3.78 0.16 7.13
CA THR A 282 -2.50 0.68 6.62
C THR A 282 -2.68 1.63 5.44
N LEU A 283 -3.77 1.46 4.68
CA LEU A 283 -4.16 2.28 3.53
C LEU A 283 -4.72 3.66 3.90
N GLY A 284 -4.48 4.14 5.13
CA GLY A 284 -4.50 5.56 5.42
C GLY A 284 -5.60 6.07 6.35
N HIS A 285 -6.05 5.27 7.32
CA HIS A 285 -6.86 5.81 8.41
C HIS A 285 -5.99 6.12 9.63
N ILE A 286 -5.72 7.41 9.86
CA ILE A 286 -5.17 7.85 11.15
C ILE A 286 -6.25 7.66 12.21
N LEU A 287 -5.89 7.01 13.32
CA LEU A 287 -6.75 6.89 14.49
C LEU A 287 -6.35 7.94 15.54
N LEU A 288 -7.34 8.66 16.03
CA LEU A 288 -7.21 9.52 17.21
C LEU A 288 -7.72 8.75 18.42
N TYR A 289 -6.83 8.43 19.35
CA TYR A 289 -7.15 7.78 20.60
C TYR A 289 -7.34 8.81 21.71
N VAL A 290 -8.43 8.68 22.45
CA VAL A 290 -8.67 9.47 23.66
C VAL A 290 -8.15 8.70 24.88
N GLU A 291 -7.60 9.39 25.88
CA GLU A 291 -7.18 8.77 27.15
C GLU A 291 -8.32 8.01 27.88
N ASP A 292 -9.58 8.35 27.61
CA ASP A 292 -10.76 7.64 28.14
C ASP A 292 -11.12 6.35 27.37
N GLY A 293 -10.30 5.96 26.40
CA GLY A 293 -10.43 4.72 25.63
C GLY A 293 -11.26 4.83 24.35
N ARG A 294 -11.85 5.99 24.05
CA ARG A 294 -12.54 6.21 22.76
C ARG A 294 -11.56 6.32 21.60
N ARG A 295 -12.00 5.94 20.40
CA ARG A 295 -11.22 6.02 19.15
C ARG A 295 -12.03 6.68 18.05
N PHE A 296 -11.37 7.51 17.24
CA PHE A 296 -11.97 8.21 16.11
C PHE A 296 -11.13 8.01 14.86
N GLU A 297 -11.78 7.63 13.78
CA GLU A 297 -11.17 7.40 12.47
C GLU A 297 -11.17 8.70 11.67
N VAL A 298 -9.99 9.19 11.30
CA VAL A 298 -9.88 10.39 10.47
C VAL A 298 -10.27 10.06 9.03
N THR A 299 -11.36 10.65 8.57
CA THR A 299 -11.87 10.50 7.19
C THR A 299 -11.33 11.61 6.29
N ARG A 300 -11.39 11.43 4.95
CA ARG A 300 -11.00 12.46 3.98
C ARG A 300 -11.84 13.75 4.06
N ALA A 301 -13.09 13.67 4.54
CA ALA A 301 -13.91 14.85 4.79
C ALA A 301 -13.36 15.77 5.91
N GLY A 302 -12.36 15.27 6.65
CA GLY A 302 -11.90 15.86 7.88
C GLY A 302 -12.87 15.59 9.03
N MET A 303 -12.51 16.08 10.20
CA MET A 303 -13.34 15.97 11.40
C MET A 303 -13.32 17.28 12.16
N THR A 304 -14.44 17.61 12.78
CA THR A 304 -14.59 18.78 13.65
C THR A 304 -14.57 18.35 15.12
N ILE A 305 -13.90 19.15 15.95
CA ILE A 305 -13.75 18.89 17.38
C ILE A 305 -14.26 20.09 18.15
N GLY A 306 -15.18 19.88 19.10
CA GLY A 306 -15.73 20.98 19.88
C GLY A 306 -16.79 20.58 20.88
N ARG A 307 -17.29 21.56 21.65
CA ARG A 307 -18.31 21.35 22.68
C ARG A 307 -19.73 21.22 22.12
N SER A 308 -20.00 21.84 20.96
CA SER A 308 -21.32 21.80 20.33
C SER A 308 -21.64 20.39 19.81
N ALA A 309 -22.93 20.05 19.77
CA ALA A 309 -23.41 18.72 19.41
C ALA A 309 -23.27 18.37 17.93
N ASP A 310 -22.99 19.35 17.08
CA ASP A 310 -22.78 19.24 15.64
C ASP A 310 -21.32 18.98 15.25
N ASN A 311 -20.40 18.81 16.22
CA ASN A 311 -19.03 18.36 15.93
C ASN A 311 -18.92 16.84 15.92
N ASP A 312 -18.08 16.31 15.04
CA ASP A 312 -17.79 14.87 14.91
C ASP A 312 -17.21 14.29 16.21
N ILE A 313 -16.28 15.03 16.83
CA ILE A 313 -15.74 14.72 18.16
C ILE A 313 -16.29 15.73 19.16
N ARG A 314 -17.38 15.33 19.83
CA ARG A 314 -18.03 16.16 20.86
C ARG A 314 -17.32 16.02 22.20
N LEU A 315 -16.91 17.16 22.77
CA LEU A 315 -16.25 17.25 24.08
C LEU A 315 -17.13 17.95 25.10
N GLN A 316 -17.40 17.31 26.23
CA GLN A 316 -18.14 17.91 27.35
C GLN A 316 -17.19 18.62 28.32
N ASP A 317 -16.35 19.52 27.81
CA ASP A 317 -15.35 20.26 28.59
C ASP A 317 -15.61 21.77 28.48
N ALA A 318 -15.70 22.46 29.61
CA ALA A 318 -15.90 23.90 29.69
C ALA A 318 -14.72 24.71 29.12
N LYS A 319 -13.51 24.14 29.12
CA LYS A 319 -12.32 24.74 28.49
C LYS A 319 -12.29 24.54 26.96
N THR A 320 -13.26 23.81 26.40
CA THR A 320 -13.34 23.58 24.96
C THR A 320 -14.34 24.53 24.29
N SER A 321 -13.90 25.22 23.23
CA SER A 321 -14.74 26.09 22.41
C SER A 321 -15.84 25.30 21.69
N ARG A 322 -16.91 25.99 21.27
CA ARG A 322 -18.04 25.38 20.53
C ARG A 322 -17.59 24.62 19.28
N HIS A 323 -16.70 25.23 18.49
CA HIS A 323 -15.95 24.62 17.41
C HIS A 323 -14.49 24.95 17.68
N HIS A 324 -13.72 23.99 18.22
CA HIS A 324 -12.39 24.24 18.76
C HIS A 324 -11.30 23.99 17.73
N ALA A 325 -11.39 22.85 17.05
CA ALA A 325 -10.38 22.43 16.09
C ALA A 325 -11.01 21.72 14.91
N LYS A 326 -10.27 21.66 13.81
CA LYS A 326 -10.61 20.83 12.66
C LYS A 326 -9.41 19.98 12.28
N VAL A 327 -9.63 18.68 12.13
CA VAL A 327 -8.70 17.78 11.47
C VAL A 327 -9.02 17.80 9.98
N VAL A 328 -8.01 18.00 9.15
CA VAL A 328 -8.13 18.09 7.70
C VAL A 328 -7.15 17.11 7.08
N VAL A 329 -7.58 16.45 6.01
CA VAL A 329 -6.72 15.54 5.24
C VAL A 329 -6.37 16.26 3.93
N ASP A 330 -5.10 16.65 3.80
CA ASP A 330 -4.56 17.31 2.61
C ASP A 330 -3.64 16.32 1.88
N GLY A 331 -4.19 15.54 0.96
CA GLY A 331 -3.48 14.41 0.33
C GLY A 331 -3.26 13.27 1.32
N GLU A 332 -2.01 12.85 1.53
CA GLU A 332 -1.63 11.85 2.54
C GLU A 332 -1.31 12.47 3.91
N VAL A 333 -1.31 13.79 4.02
CA VAL A 333 -0.95 14.50 5.25
C VAL A 333 -2.21 14.87 6.02
N VAL A 334 -2.34 14.31 7.22
CA VAL A 334 -3.34 14.74 8.18
C VAL A 334 -2.82 15.96 8.93
N ARG A 335 -3.64 16.99 9.02
CA ARG A 335 -3.33 18.25 9.71
C ARG A 335 -4.40 18.59 10.72
N ILE A 336 -4.02 19.28 11.78
CA ILE A 336 -4.95 19.90 12.71
C ILE A 336 -4.86 21.43 12.62
N GLU A 337 -6.02 22.06 12.60
CA GLU A 337 -6.21 23.51 12.55
C GLU A 337 -6.92 23.97 13.83
N ASP A 338 -6.40 25.00 14.47
CA ASP A 338 -7.08 25.71 15.56
C ASP A 338 -8.10 26.68 14.96
N ARG A 339 -9.37 26.55 15.37
CA ARG A 339 -10.50 27.33 14.82
C ARG A 339 -10.73 28.59 15.65
N ASP A 340 -9.67 29.37 15.86
CA ASP A 340 -9.65 30.55 16.74
C ASP A 340 -10.19 30.26 18.14
N SER A 341 -9.80 29.11 18.70
CA SER A 341 -10.27 28.69 20.02
C SER A 341 -9.70 29.55 21.15
N ALA A 342 -10.48 29.68 22.24
CA ALA A 342 -10.07 30.49 23.39
C ALA A 342 -8.80 29.98 24.09
N ASN A 343 -8.61 28.65 24.15
CA ASN A 343 -7.50 28.02 24.88
C ASN A 343 -6.42 27.44 23.98
N GLY A 344 -6.62 27.43 22.66
CA GLY A 344 -5.65 26.94 21.69
C GLY A 344 -5.58 25.42 21.58
N VAL A 345 -5.10 24.97 20.42
CA VAL A 345 -4.71 23.57 20.16
C VAL A 345 -3.21 23.42 20.37
N TYR A 346 -2.77 22.33 21.00
CA TYR A 346 -1.37 22.00 21.19
C TYR A 346 -1.04 20.64 20.59
N VAL A 347 0.11 20.52 19.94
CA VAL A 347 0.68 19.25 19.46
C VAL A 347 2.07 19.10 20.09
N ASN A 348 2.30 18.02 20.84
CA ASN A 348 3.54 17.77 21.60
C ASN A 348 3.96 18.99 22.43
N ASP A 349 3.01 19.53 23.19
CA ASP A 349 3.12 20.74 24.03
C ASP A 349 3.46 22.05 23.30
N ARG A 350 3.49 22.05 21.97
CA ARG A 350 3.66 23.26 21.15
C ARG A 350 2.30 23.74 20.65
N ARG A 351 2.02 25.03 20.88
CA ARG A 351 0.76 25.64 20.40
C ARG A 351 0.76 25.69 18.87
N VAL A 352 -0.33 25.23 18.26
CA VAL A 352 -0.55 25.29 16.81
C VAL A 352 -0.79 26.75 16.40
N ARG A 353 -0.05 27.22 15.39
CA ARG A 353 -0.29 28.52 14.73
C ARG A 353 -0.66 28.25 13.28
N GLY A 354 -1.93 28.43 12.92
CA GLY A 354 -2.47 28.04 11.62
C GLY A 354 -2.76 26.54 11.56
N ARG A 355 -1.90 25.77 10.89
CA ARG A 355 -2.05 24.30 10.74
C ARG A 355 -0.79 23.57 11.19
N ALA A 356 -0.97 22.43 11.84
CA ALA A 356 0.12 21.52 12.20
C ALA A 356 -0.12 20.14 11.57
N SER A 357 0.90 19.57 10.96
CA SER A 357 0.86 18.18 10.49
C SER A 357 0.87 17.23 11.69
N LEU A 358 0.09 16.15 11.58
CA LEU A 358 0.00 15.09 12.57
C LEU A 358 0.72 13.84 12.06
N VAL A 359 1.61 13.30 12.88
CA VAL A 359 2.28 12.03 12.65
C VAL A 359 1.95 11.03 13.78
N PRO A 360 2.03 9.71 13.53
CA PRO A 360 1.84 8.72 14.57
C PRO A 360 2.83 8.94 15.73
N GLY A 361 2.32 8.89 16.97
CA GLY A 361 3.04 9.23 18.19
C GLY A 361 2.79 10.65 18.70
N ASP A 362 2.20 11.54 17.90
CA ASP A 362 1.89 12.89 18.33
C ASP A 362 0.79 12.91 19.41
N ARG A 363 0.97 13.75 20.43
CA ARG A 363 -0.05 14.03 21.45
C ARG A 363 -0.68 15.38 21.19
N ILE A 364 -2.00 15.41 20.99
CA ILE A 364 -2.78 16.62 20.75
C ILE A 364 -3.54 16.97 22.03
N ARG A 365 -3.38 18.19 22.53
CA ARG A 365 -4.11 18.68 23.70
C ARG A 365 -5.10 19.78 23.31
N ILE A 366 -6.37 19.58 23.66
CA ILE A 366 -7.50 20.48 23.40
C ILE A 366 -8.31 20.60 24.70
N GLY A 367 -8.30 21.77 25.33
CA GLY A 367 -8.92 21.95 26.65
C GLY A 367 -8.29 21.01 27.69
N SER A 368 -9.10 20.19 28.36
CA SER A 368 -8.64 19.14 29.28
C SER A 368 -8.38 17.78 28.62
N LEU A 369 -8.65 17.65 27.31
CA LEU A 369 -8.48 16.40 26.59
C LEU A 369 -7.08 16.27 26.01
N THR A 370 -6.52 15.07 26.13
CA THR A 370 -5.35 14.64 25.35
C THR A 370 -5.77 13.53 24.39
N LEU A 371 -5.46 13.72 23.12
CA LEU A 371 -5.57 12.72 22.06
C LEU A 371 -4.17 12.23 21.70
N GLU A 372 -4.04 10.95 21.38
CA GLU A 372 -2.83 10.38 20.81
C GLU A 372 -3.10 9.97 19.36
N VAL A 373 -2.26 10.45 18.46
CA VAL A 373 -2.27 10.04 17.06
C VAL A 373 -1.60 8.68 16.99
N ARG A 374 -2.35 7.65 16.60
CA ARG A 374 -1.78 6.32 16.38
C ARG A 374 -2.06 5.87 14.96
N ARG A 375 -1.13 5.11 14.41
CA ARG A 375 -1.51 4.14 13.39
C ARG A 375 -2.21 2.98 14.09
N PRO A 376 -3.19 2.35 13.45
CA PRO A 376 -3.58 0.99 13.82
C PRO A 376 -2.29 0.18 14.02
N LEU A 377 -2.14 -0.46 15.18
CA LEU A 377 -0.95 -1.25 15.48
C LEU A 377 -0.82 -2.34 14.41
N ALA A 378 0.40 -2.50 13.90
CA ALA A 378 0.78 -3.55 12.96
C ALA A 378 0.44 -4.94 13.51
#